data_AF-A0A7S2DVB0-F1
#
_entry.id   AF-A0A7S2DVB0-F1
#
_cell.length_a   1.000
_cell.length_b   1.000
_cell.length_c   1.000
_cell.angle_alpha   90.00
_cell.angle_beta   90.00
_cell.angle_gamma   90.00
#
_symmetry.space_group_name_H-M   'P 1'
#
loop_
_entity.id
_entity.type
_entity.pdbx_description
1 polymer ?
#
loop_
_entity_poly.entity_id
_entity_poly.type
_entity_poly.pdbx_seq_one_letter_code
_entity_poly.pdbx_strand_id
1 'polypeptide(L)'
;GSCAMGLNATGADLDLTVQPAGFSTTQVPHDQQRAVVSELAERMAGRYEAVEAVTAARVPLVRLVSQGRVEVDISVGNQVARVKTMLLQAYASFDERCRQLCFLVKRWASRRRLDDPQEKKLNSYAWCLL
;
A
#
# COMPACT_ATOMS: atom_id res chain seq x y z
N GLY A 1 4.23 0.08 3.69
CA GLY A 1 2.84 0.27 4.14
C GLY A 1 2.72 -0.01 5.62
N SER A 2 1.49 0.01 6.14
CA SER A 2 1.23 -0.21 7.58
C SER A 2 1.70 -1.57 8.10
N CYS A 3 1.76 -2.59 7.22
CA CYS A 3 2.35 -3.90 7.48
C CYS A 3 3.83 -3.83 7.87
N ALA A 4 4.62 -3.04 7.12
CA ALA A 4 6.06 -2.93 7.35
C ALA A 4 6.39 -2.22 8.68
N MET A 5 5.43 -1.51 9.27
CA MET A 5 5.58 -0.82 10.55
C MET A 5 4.99 -1.60 11.74
N GLY A 6 4.43 -2.79 11.50
CA GLY A 6 3.73 -3.54 12.54
C GLY A 6 2.44 -2.86 13.03
N LEU A 7 1.83 -2.00 12.21
CA LEU A 7 0.58 -1.30 12.52
C LEU A 7 -0.67 -2.04 11.99
N ASN A 8 -0.55 -3.34 11.75
CA ASN A 8 -1.64 -4.13 11.18
C ASN A 8 -2.70 -4.44 12.23
N ALA A 9 -3.94 -4.10 11.90
CA ALA A 9 -5.11 -4.67 12.54
C ALA A 9 -5.56 -5.92 11.77
N THR A 10 -6.36 -6.78 12.41
CA THR A 10 -7.01 -7.91 11.72
C THR A 10 -7.86 -7.38 10.56
N GLY A 11 -7.64 -7.92 9.35
CA GLY A 11 -8.30 -7.47 8.11
C GLY A 11 -7.66 -6.25 7.46
N ALA A 12 -6.41 -5.91 7.78
CA ALA A 12 -5.68 -4.86 7.08
C ALA A 12 -5.17 -5.31 5.70
N ASP A 13 -5.31 -4.42 4.72
CA ASP A 13 -4.82 -4.62 3.35
C ASP A 13 -3.29 -4.71 3.32
N LEU A 14 -2.78 -5.51 2.38
CA LEU A 14 -1.36 -5.70 2.16
C LEU A 14 -0.89 -4.93 0.93
N ASP A 15 -0.15 -3.85 1.15
CA ASP A 15 0.50 -3.10 0.06
C ASP A 15 1.87 -3.70 -0.30
N LEU A 16 2.04 -4.10 -1.56
CA LEU A 16 3.31 -4.52 -2.13
C LEU A 16 3.74 -3.57 -3.26
N THR A 17 5.05 -3.40 -3.41
CA THR A 17 5.62 -2.72 -4.58
C THR A 17 6.73 -3.57 -5.18
N VAL A 18 6.64 -3.83 -6.49
CA VAL A 18 7.68 -4.52 -7.25
C VAL A 18 8.58 -3.47 -7.90
N GLN A 19 9.89 -3.65 -7.77
CA GLN A 19 10.88 -2.82 -8.48
C GLN A 19 11.53 -3.66 -9.56
N PRO A 20 11.30 -3.38 -10.86
CA PRO A 20 12.00 -4.07 -11.94
C PRO A 20 13.52 -3.84 -11.85
N ALA A 21 14.30 -4.88 -12.14
CA ALA A 21 15.75 -4.77 -12.22
C ALA A 21 16.14 -3.71 -13.27
N GLY A 22 17.11 -2.85 -12.94
CA GLY A 22 17.54 -1.74 -13.81
C GLY A 22 16.90 -0.38 -13.52
N PHE A 23 15.84 -0.32 -12.68
CA PHE A 23 15.18 0.94 -12.30
C PHE A 23 15.37 1.29 -10.82
N SER A 24 16.55 1.07 -10.23
CA SER A 24 16.75 1.23 -8.78
C SER A 24 16.48 2.66 -8.28
N THR A 25 16.80 3.67 -9.09
CA THR A 25 16.71 5.10 -8.76
C THR A 25 15.75 5.91 -9.63
N THR A 26 15.35 5.41 -10.79
CA THR A 26 14.51 6.15 -11.75
C THR A 26 13.05 5.71 -11.65
N GLN A 27 12.11 6.65 -11.79
CA GLN A 27 10.69 6.30 -11.93
C GLN A 27 10.48 5.42 -13.15
N VAL A 28 9.77 4.31 -12.97
CA VAL A 28 9.33 3.46 -14.08
C VAL A 28 8.28 4.26 -14.87
N PRO A 29 8.41 4.40 -16.21
CA PRO A 29 7.41 5.09 -17.03
C PRO A 29 6.02 4.48 -16.86
N HIS A 30 4.98 5.32 -16.89
CA HIS A 30 3.60 4.89 -16.61
C HIS A 30 3.09 3.81 -17.57
N ASP A 31 3.43 3.90 -18.86
CA ASP A 31 3.06 2.88 -19.84
C ASP A 31 3.71 1.54 -19.56
N GLN A 32 4.96 1.55 -19.09
CA GLN A 32 5.65 0.34 -18.66
C GLN A 32 5.07 -0.22 -17.35
N GLN A 33 4.68 0.64 -16.40
CA GLN A 33 3.96 0.21 -15.19
C GLN A 33 2.64 -0.50 -15.57
N ARG A 34 1.86 0.09 -16.48
CA ARG A 34 0.60 -0.49 -16.96
C ARG A 34 0.81 -1.83 -17.64
N ALA A 35 1.81 -1.94 -18.53
CA ALA A 35 2.12 -3.19 -19.21
C ALA A 35 2.47 -4.30 -18.20
N VAL A 36 3.33 -4.00 -17.23
CA VAL A 36 3.72 -4.96 -16.18
C VAL A 36 2.52 -5.33 -15.29
N VAL A 37 1.66 -4.37 -14.95
CA VAL A 37 0.44 -4.62 -14.15
C VAL A 37 -0.52 -5.56 -14.89
N SER A 38 -0.77 -5.32 -16.18
CA SER A 38 -1.63 -6.20 -16.99
C SER A 38 -1.05 -7.61 -17.09
N GLU A 39 0.24 -7.73 -17.41
CA GLU A 39 0.91 -9.03 -17.51
C GLU A 39 0.89 -9.78 -16.17
N LEU A 40 1.11 -9.07 -15.06
CA LEU A 40 1.09 -9.66 -13.72
C LEU A 40 -0.30 -10.18 -13.36
N ALA A 41 -1.35 -9.41 -13.66
CA ALA A 41 -2.73 -9.83 -13.41
C ALA A 41 -3.10 -11.09 -14.21
N GLU A 42 -2.73 -11.16 -15.49
CA GLU A 42 -2.95 -12.35 -16.33
C GLU A 42 -2.23 -13.58 -15.77
N ARG A 43 -0.98 -13.45 -15.33
CA ARG A 43 -0.21 -14.56 -14.74
C ARG A 43 -0.77 -15.03 -13.39
N MET A 44 -1.43 -14.14 -12.66
CA MET A 44 -2.05 -14.42 -11.37
C MET A 44 -3.49 -14.89 -11.48
N ALA A 45 -4.13 -14.75 -12.65
CA ALA A 45 -5.48 -15.20 -12.90
C ALA A 45 -5.65 -16.70 -12.58
N GLY A 46 -6.74 -17.04 -11.90
CA GLY A 46 -7.05 -18.42 -11.49
C GLY A 46 -6.24 -18.96 -10.29
N ARG A 47 -5.29 -18.19 -9.74
CA ARG A 47 -4.53 -18.57 -8.54
C ARG A 47 -5.07 -17.97 -7.24
N TYR A 48 -5.88 -16.93 -7.37
CA TYR A 48 -6.45 -16.14 -6.27
C TYR A 48 -7.97 -16.05 -6.44
N GLU A 49 -8.69 -15.71 -5.37
CA GLU A 49 -10.17 -15.63 -5.39
C GLU A 49 -10.67 -14.53 -6.33
N ALA A 50 -9.94 -13.41 -6.35
CA ALA A 50 -10.16 -12.31 -7.29
C ALA A 50 -8.82 -11.70 -7.68
N VAL A 51 -8.71 -11.26 -8.94
CA VAL A 51 -7.57 -10.52 -9.48
C VAL A 51 -8.12 -9.45 -10.41
N GLU A 52 -7.71 -8.20 -10.20
CA GLU A 52 -8.13 -7.03 -10.97
C GLU A 52 -6.90 -6.20 -11.34
N ALA A 53 -6.75 -5.86 -12.63
CA ALA A 53 -5.74 -4.93 -13.10
C ALA A 53 -6.31 -3.50 -13.09
N VAL A 54 -5.83 -2.64 -12.19
CA VAL A 54 -6.26 -1.24 -12.07
C VAL A 54 -5.22 -0.34 -12.75
N THR A 55 -5.33 -0.20 -14.07
CA THR A 55 -4.32 0.51 -14.90
C THR A 55 -4.61 1.99 -15.13
N ALA A 56 -5.86 2.42 -14.92
CA ALA A 56 -6.31 3.80 -15.11
C ALA A 56 -6.02 4.72 -13.91
N ALA A 57 -5.67 4.15 -12.75
CA ALA A 57 -5.37 4.92 -11.55
C ALA A 57 -4.05 5.69 -11.69
N ARG A 58 -3.87 6.72 -10.83
CA ARG A 58 -2.62 7.49 -10.74
C ARG A 58 -1.39 6.59 -10.56
N VAL A 59 -1.53 5.55 -9.75
CA VAL A 59 -0.52 4.49 -9.58
C VAL A 59 -1.16 3.19 -10.08
N PRO A 60 -0.73 2.65 -11.22
CA PRO A 60 -1.21 1.36 -11.70
C PRO A 60 -0.88 0.25 -10.70
N LEU A 61 -1.85 -0.63 -10.44
CA LEU A 61 -1.68 -1.75 -9.50
C LEU A 61 -2.53 -2.95 -9.90
N VAL A 62 -2.12 -4.13 -9.41
CA VAL A 62 -2.94 -5.34 -9.38
C VAL A 62 -3.57 -5.44 -8.00
N ARG A 63 -4.89 -5.49 -7.94
CA ARG A 63 -5.63 -5.81 -6.71
C ARG A 63 -5.99 -7.29 -6.73
N LEU A 64 -5.74 -8.00 -5.64
CA LEU A 64 -6.12 -9.40 -5.54
C LEU A 64 -6.62 -9.78 -4.15
N VAL A 65 -7.42 -10.83 -4.09
CA VAL A 65 -7.94 -11.41 -2.85
C VAL A 65 -7.37 -12.81 -2.69
N SER A 66 -6.59 -13.00 -1.64
CA SER A 66 -6.04 -14.32 -1.30
C SER A 66 -7.12 -15.26 -0.75
N GLN A 67 -6.84 -16.57 -0.76
CA GLN A 67 -7.73 -17.60 -0.18
C GLN A 67 -8.02 -17.39 1.32
N GLY A 68 -7.20 -16.60 2.01
CA GLY A 68 -7.41 -16.18 3.40
C GLY A 68 -8.28 -14.92 3.55
N ARG A 69 -8.91 -14.43 2.47
CA ARG A 69 -9.64 -13.16 2.41
C ARG A 69 -8.81 -11.93 2.78
N VAL A 70 -7.52 -11.97 2.47
CA VAL A 70 -6.64 -10.80 2.59
C VAL A 70 -6.59 -10.11 1.24
N GLU A 71 -6.94 -8.83 1.23
CA GLU A 71 -6.79 -7.92 0.08
C GLU A 71 -5.33 -7.51 -0.05
N VAL A 72 -4.80 -7.61 -1.28
CA VAL A 72 -3.41 -7.30 -1.59
C VAL A 72 -3.38 -6.37 -2.79
N ASP A 73 -2.78 -5.20 -2.63
CA ASP A 73 -2.54 -4.22 -3.70
C ASP A 73 -1.05 -4.27 -4.10
N ILE A 74 -0.77 -4.66 -5.35
CA ILE A 74 0.59 -4.78 -5.89
C ILE A 74 0.85 -3.68 -6.92
N SER A 75 1.70 -2.72 -6.59
CA SER A 75 2.10 -1.63 -7.48
C SER A 75 3.50 -1.85 -8.08
N VAL A 76 3.82 -1.13 -9.17
CA VAL A 76 5.13 -1.23 -9.84
C VAL A 76 5.89 0.09 -9.69
N GLY A 77 7.08 0.04 -9.10
CA GLY A 77 7.97 1.19 -9.00
C GLY A 77 7.44 2.33 -8.12
N ASN A 78 6.61 2.05 -7.12
CA ASN A 78 6.01 3.07 -6.25
C ASN A 78 7.02 3.58 -5.20
N GLN A 79 7.98 4.37 -5.67
CA GLN A 79 9.05 4.96 -4.88
C GLN A 79 8.50 5.84 -3.74
N VAL A 80 7.40 6.55 -3.98
CA VAL A 80 6.76 7.40 -2.96
C VAL A 80 6.25 6.56 -1.80
N ALA A 81 5.57 5.43 -2.05
CA ALA A 81 5.13 4.53 -0.98
C ALA A 81 6.32 3.95 -0.19
N ARG A 82 7.44 3.67 -0.88
CA ARG A 82 8.67 3.19 -0.23
C ARG A 82 9.25 4.25 0.71
N VAL A 83 9.43 5.49 0.24
CA VAL A 83 9.94 6.60 1.06
C VAL A 83 9.02 6.90 2.25
N LYS A 84 7.70 6.94 2.05
CA LYS A 84 6.72 7.11 3.15
C LYS A 84 6.88 6.04 4.23
N THR A 85 7.04 4.79 3.82
CA THR A 85 7.23 3.67 4.75
C THR A 85 8.54 3.79 5.51
N MET A 86 9.65 4.09 4.80
CA MET A 86 10.96 4.29 5.43
C MET A 86 10.96 5.44 6.43
N LEU A 87 10.29 6.56 6.12
CA LEU A 87 10.19 7.71 7.01
C LEU A 87 9.48 7.34 8.31
N LEU A 88 8.29 6.76 8.22
CA LEU A 88 7.55 6.36 9.41
C LEU A 88 8.26 5.26 10.21
N GLN A 89 8.96 4.35 9.53
CA GLN A 89 9.80 3.36 10.18
C GLN A 89 10.96 4.01 10.94
N ALA A 90 11.60 5.05 10.38
CA ALA A 90 12.67 5.78 11.06
C ALA A 90 12.16 6.44 12.35
N TYR A 91 10.98 7.07 12.32
CA TYR A 91 10.36 7.61 13.53
C TYR A 91 10.01 6.53 14.57
N ALA A 92 9.42 5.42 14.12
CA ALA A 92 9.06 4.32 15.01
C ALA A 92 10.27 3.61 15.63
N SER A 93 11.40 3.56 14.91
CA SER A 93 12.67 3.02 15.41
C SER A 93 13.38 3.99 16.36
N PHE A 94 13.12 5.30 16.23
CA PHE A 94 13.68 6.30 17.13
C PHE A 94 13.02 6.24 18.52
N ASP A 95 11.69 6.09 18.56
CA ASP A 95 10.94 5.94 19.82
C ASP A 95 9.73 5.02 19.63
N GLU A 96 9.65 3.95 20.43
CA GLU A 96 8.56 2.97 20.34
C GLU A 96 7.17 3.59 20.56
N ARG A 97 7.09 4.67 21.34
CA ARG A 97 5.81 5.37 21.61
C ARG A 97 5.23 5.97 20.33
N CYS A 98 6.06 6.34 19.35
CA CYS A 98 5.59 6.81 18.03
C CYS A 98 4.79 5.72 17.33
N ARG A 99 5.26 4.46 17.38
CA ARG A 99 4.53 3.32 16.80
C ARG A 99 3.19 3.10 17.49
N GLN A 100 3.17 3.13 18.82
CA GLN A 100 1.95 2.96 19.61
C GLN A 100 0.93 4.07 19.34
N LEU A 101 1.38 5.33 19.29
CA LEU A 101 0.53 6.47 18.99
C LEU A 101 -0.05 6.38 17.58
N CYS A 102 0.78 6.09 16.57
CA CYS A 102 0.32 5.89 15.19
C CYS A 102 -0.76 4.80 15.10
N PHE A 103 -0.59 3.69 15.83
CA PHE A 103 -1.60 2.62 15.89
C PHE A 103 -2.92 3.13 16.47
N LEU A 104 -2.87 3.82 17.61
CA LEU A 104 -4.04 4.32 18.31
C LEU A 104 -4.80 5.37 17.47
N VAL A 105 -4.07 6.35 16.91
CA VAL A 105 -4.66 7.41 16.08
C VAL A 105 -5.30 6.81 14.82
N LYS A 106 -4.60 5.93 14.11
CA LYS A 106 -5.13 5.24 12.93
C LYS A 106 -6.41 4.47 13.28
N ARG A 107 -6.41 3.71 14.37
CA ARG A 107 -7.59 2.93 14.81
C ARG A 107 -8.75 3.83 15.22
N TRP A 108 -8.46 4.93 15.92
CA TRP A 108 -9.44 5.93 16.32
C TRP A 108 -10.12 6.61 15.13
N ALA A 109 -9.33 7.00 14.12
CA ALA A 109 -9.81 7.63 12.90
C ALA A 109 -10.70 6.66 12.11
N SER A 110 -10.24 5.41 11.95
CA SER A 110 -11.00 4.35 11.26
C SER A 110 -12.33 4.04 11.92
N ARG A 111 -12.36 3.92 13.25
CA ARG A 111 -13.61 3.70 14.01
C ARG A 111 -14.62 4.84 13.86
N ARG A 112 -14.15 6.05 13.60
CA ARG A 112 -14.97 7.24 13.33
C ARG A 112 -15.23 7.47 11.85
N ARG A 113 -14.76 6.59 10.96
CA ARG A 113 -14.85 6.71 9.50
C ARG A 113 -14.27 8.05 9.02
N LEU A 114 -13.13 8.45 9.59
CA LEU A 114 -12.42 9.69 9.26
C LEU A 114 -11.27 9.46 8.25
N ASP A 115 -11.18 8.26 7.70
CA ASP A 115 -10.03 7.76 6.94
C ASP A 115 -10.38 7.31 5.52
N ASP A 116 -11.47 7.81 4.94
CA ASP A 116 -11.93 7.47 3.59
C ASP A 116 -11.41 8.46 2.51
N PRO A 117 -10.49 8.04 1.63
CA PRO A 117 -9.99 8.88 0.54
C PRO A 117 -11.07 9.26 -0.49
N GLN A 118 -12.10 8.42 -0.69
CA GLN A 118 -13.18 8.67 -1.64
C GLN A 118 -14.06 9.84 -1.19
N GLU A 119 -14.20 10.02 0.13
CA GLU A 119 -14.90 11.16 0.73
C GLU A 119 -13.97 12.37 0.97
N LYS A 120 -12.77 12.41 0.37
CA LYS A 120 -11.76 13.46 0.56
C LYS A 120 -11.28 13.63 2.01
N LYS A 121 -11.38 12.57 2.82
CA LYS A 121 -10.86 12.56 4.20
C LYS A 121 -9.37 12.23 4.22
N LEU A 122 -8.74 12.45 5.37
CA LEU A 122 -7.31 12.19 5.55
C LEU A 122 -7.04 10.69 5.47
N ASN A 123 -6.09 10.27 4.62
CA ASN A 123 -5.67 8.87 4.59
C ASN A 123 -4.86 8.49 5.84
N SER A 124 -4.68 7.18 6.06
CA SER A 124 -3.93 6.64 7.20
C SER A 124 -2.52 7.23 7.36
N TYR A 125 -1.82 7.54 6.26
CA TYR A 125 -0.50 8.15 6.32
C TYR A 125 -0.55 9.60 6.85
N ALA A 126 -1.54 10.38 6.41
CA ALA A 126 -1.74 11.75 6.89
C ALA A 126 -2.04 11.78 8.39
N TRP A 127 -2.86 10.85 8.88
CA TRP A 127 -3.13 10.70 10.32
C TRP A 127 -1.88 10.37 11.16
N CYS A 128 -0.92 9.62 10.62
CA CYS A 128 0.34 9.34 11.30
C CYS A 128 1.34 10.50 11.29
N LEU A 129 1.12 11.54 10.47
CA LEU A 129 2.00 12.72 10.40
C LEU A 129 1.55 13.86 11.32
N LEU A 130 0.30 13.81 11.81
CA LEU A 130 -0.24 14.76 12.80
C LEU A 130 0.25 14.41 14.20
#